data_AF-A0A6A4FVS0-F1
#
_entry.id   AF-A0A6A4FVS0-F1
#
_cell.length_a   1.000
_cell.length_b   1.000
_cell.length_c   1.000
_cell.angle_alpha   90.00
_cell.angle_beta   90.00
_cell.angle_gamma   90.00
#
_symmetry.space_group_name_H-M   'P 1'
#
loop_
_entity.id
_entity.type
_entity.pdbx_description
1 polymer ?
#
loop_
_entity_poly.entity_id
_entity_poly.type
_entity_poly.pdbx_seq_one_letter_code
_entity_poly.pdbx_strand_id
1 'polypeptide(L)'
;MQLLAAIEKEVIRQNEEQTSNSFSSVKSFREFITIARPAADVRVNLKFCCLDAERLKGRHGTRVTGVGATQRVVLEPTANALNNLTPLKRKPYVVQVTV
;
A
#
# COMPACT_ATOMS: atom_id res chain seq x y z
N MET A 1 28.12 11.34 -28.21
CA MET A 1 28.71 11.26 -26.86
C MET A 1 27.91 12.05 -25.82
N GLN A 2 27.56 13.33 -26.05
CA GLN A 2 26.77 14.12 -25.08
C GLN A 2 25.32 13.64 -24.86
N LEU A 3 24.64 13.19 -25.92
CA LEU A 3 23.25 12.70 -25.82
C LEU A 3 23.15 11.41 -24.97
N LEU A 4 24.11 10.49 -25.13
CA LEU A 4 24.13 9.24 -24.38
C LEU A 4 24.34 9.51 -22.87
N ALA A 5 25.31 10.38 -22.54
CA ALA A 5 25.57 10.78 -21.17
C ALA A 5 24.38 11.53 -20.52
N ALA A 6 23.64 12.32 -21.29
CA ALA A 6 22.43 12.98 -20.81
C ALA A 6 21.31 11.97 -20.50
N ILE A 7 21.12 10.96 -21.36
CA ILE A 7 20.15 9.88 -21.13
C ILE A 7 20.52 9.06 -19.90
N GLU A 8 21.79 8.68 -19.75
CA GLU A 8 22.26 7.93 -18.57
C GLU A 8 22.03 8.69 -17.27
N LYS A 9 22.33 10.00 -17.25
CA LYS A 9 22.08 10.85 -16.09
C LYS A 9 20.59 10.93 -15.75
N GLU A 10 19.73 11.01 -16.77
CA GLU A 10 18.28 11.06 -16.57
C GLU A 10 17.72 9.72 -16.04
N VAL A 11 18.23 8.58 -16.52
CA VAL A 11 17.86 7.25 -15.99
C VAL A 11 18.28 7.10 -14.53
N ILE A 12 19.47 7.56 -14.15
CA ILE A 12 19.93 7.54 -12.75
C ILE A 12 19.00 8.40 -11.89
N ARG A 13 18.69 9.63 -12.32
CA ARG A 13 17.78 10.54 -11.60
C ARG A 13 16.41 9.90 -11.38
N GLN A 14 15.84 9.27 -12.39
CA GLN A 14 14.54 8.61 -12.27
C GLN A 14 14.58 7.39 -11.32
N ASN A 15 15.68 6.63 -11.30
CA ASN A 15 15.85 5.54 -10.34
C ASN A 15 15.95 6.04 -8.89
N GLU A 16 16.66 7.16 -8.67
CA GLU A 16 16.73 7.81 -7.35
C GLU A 16 15.35 8.29 -6.89
N GLU A 17 14.58 8.93 -7.79
CA GLU A 17 13.21 9.36 -7.51
C GLU A 17 12.23 8.19 -7.30
N GLN A 18 12.38 7.10 -8.05
CA GLN A 18 11.57 5.90 -7.81
C GLN A 18 11.85 5.28 -6.44
N THR A 19 13.10 5.37 -5.97
CA THR A 19 13.47 4.91 -4.62
C THR A 19 12.82 5.79 -3.55
N SER A 20 12.72 7.11 -3.77
CA SER A 20 12.05 8.03 -2.86
C SER A 20 10.51 7.92 -2.90
N ASN A 21 9.93 7.41 -3.98
CA ASN A 21 8.49 7.10 -4.11
C ASN A 21 8.06 5.81 -3.37
N SER A 22 8.81 5.41 -2.32
CA SER A 22 8.51 4.26 -1.48
C SER A 22 8.04 4.69 -0.09
N PHE A 23 6.78 4.41 0.21
CA PHE A 23 6.10 4.84 1.43
C PHE A 23 5.84 3.66 2.37
N SER A 24 5.94 3.88 3.67
CA SER A 24 5.54 2.92 4.72
C SER A 24 4.28 3.36 5.48
N SER A 25 3.78 4.56 5.17
CA SER A 25 2.60 5.19 5.77
C SER A 25 1.59 5.55 4.69
N VAL A 26 0.34 5.14 4.91
CA VAL A 26 -0.78 5.50 4.03
C VAL A 26 -1.01 7.01 4.00
N LYS A 27 -0.78 7.70 5.12
CA LYS A 27 -0.93 9.16 5.21
C LYS A 27 0.03 9.87 4.24
N SER A 28 1.32 9.57 4.33
CA SER A 28 2.35 10.18 3.49
C SER A 28 2.15 9.83 2.02
N PHE A 29 1.73 8.59 1.72
CA PHE A 29 1.36 8.19 0.36
C PHE A 29 0.19 9.05 -0.17
N ARG A 30 -0.90 9.20 0.60
CA ARG A 30 -2.05 10.03 0.19
C ARG A 30 -1.68 11.50 -0.01
N GLU A 31 -0.88 12.06 0.89
CA GLU A 31 -0.36 13.42 0.77
C GLU A 31 0.45 13.58 -0.53
N PHE A 32 1.36 12.64 -0.82
CA PHE A 32 2.12 12.65 -2.08
C PHE A 32 1.22 12.60 -3.31
N ILE A 33 0.30 11.65 -3.40
CA ILE A 33 -0.61 11.52 -4.56
C ILE A 33 -1.45 12.80 -4.76
N THR A 34 -1.90 13.41 -3.66
CA THR A 34 -2.77 14.60 -3.70
C THR A 34 -1.99 15.87 -4.09
N ILE A 35 -0.79 16.05 -3.53
CA ILE A 35 0.03 17.25 -3.71
C ILE A 35 0.84 17.17 -4.99
N ALA A 36 1.59 16.08 -5.18
CA ALA A 36 2.52 15.93 -6.30
C ALA A 36 1.80 15.56 -7.61
N ARG A 37 0.60 14.98 -7.53
CA ARG A 37 -0.23 14.56 -8.68
C ARG A 37 0.60 13.86 -9.77
N PRO A 38 1.23 12.72 -9.43
CA PRO A 38 2.16 12.07 -10.33
C PRO A 38 1.48 11.64 -11.64
N ALA A 39 2.25 11.63 -12.72
CA ALA A 39 1.79 11.13 -14.02
C ALA A 39 1.44 9.63 -13.96
N ALA A 40 0.65 9.15 -14.92
CA ALA A 40 0.09 7.80 -14.91
C ALA A 40 1.14 6.67 -14.96
N ASP A 41 2.34 6.97 -15.44
CA ASP A 41 3.47 6.07 -15.58
C ASP A 41 4.43 6.07 -14.37
N VAL A 42 4.22 6.98 -13.40
CA VAL A 42 5.02 7.03 -12.17
C VAL A 42 4.69 5.84 -11.27
N ARG A 43 5.72 5.05 -10.97
CA ARG A 43 5.62 3.94 -10.01
C ARG A 43 5.73 4.45 -8.59
N VAL A 44 4.74 4.10 -7.77
CA VAL A 44 4.73 4.41 -6.34
C VAL A 44 4.58 3.10 -5.56
N ASN A 45 5.43 2.91 -4.56
CA ASN A 45 5.42 1.70 -3.73
C ASN A 45 4.86 2.05 -2.34
N LEU A 46 3.92 1.25 -1.85
CA LEU A 46 3.41 1.36 -0.48
C LEU A 46 3.63 0.03 0.26
N LYS A 47 4.39 0.09 1.35
CA LYS A 47 4.60 -1.02 2.28
C LYS A 47 3.52 -1.01 3.35
N PHE A 48 2.74 -2.09 3.41
CA PHE A 48 1.72 -2.29 4.43
C PHE A 48 1.66 -3.77 4.82
N CYS A 49 1.08 -4.07 5.99
CA CYS A 49 0.81 -5.44 6.41
C CYS A 49 -0.55 -5.87 5.89
N CYS A 50 -0.59 -6.92 5.08
CA CYS A 50 -1.83 -7.52 4.59
C CYS A 50 -2.48 -8.32 5.74
N LEU A 51 -3.71 -7.97 6.10
CA LEU A 51 -4.51 -8.71 7.08
C LEU A 51 -5.48 -9.68 6.40
N ASP A 52 -6.02 -9.29 5.25
CA ASP A 52 -6.96 -10.09 4.49
C ASP A 52 -6.88 -9.74 2.99
N ALA A 53 -7.12 -10.73 2.15
CA ALA A 53 -7.17 -10.54 0.71
C ALA A 53 -8.26 -11.43 0.11
N GLU A 54 -9.21 -10.81 -0.58
CA GLU A 54 -10.27 -11.52 -1.27
C GLU A 54 -10.29 -11.19 -2.76
N ARG A 55 -10.62 -12.20 -3.56
CA ARG A 55 -10.89 -12.03 -4.99
C ARG A 55 -12.32 -11.53 -5.16
N LEU A 56 -12.50 -10.37 -5.80
CA LEU A 56 -13.85 -9.86 -6.07
C LEU A 56 -14.51 -10.74 -7.15
N LYS A 57 -15.71 -11.26 -6.87
CA LYS A 57 -16.46 -12.02 -7.89
C LYS A 57 -16.94 -11.07 -8.99
N GLY A 58 -16.72 -11.43 -10.25
CA GLY A 58 -17.21 -10.69 -11.43
C GLY A 58 -16.38 -9.46 -11.83
N ARG A 59 -15.40 -9.05 -11.04
CA ARG A 59 -14.41 -8.03 -11.42
C ARG A 59 -13.05 -8.66 -11.25
N HIS A 60 -12.16 -8.57 -12.25
CA HIS A 60 -10.81 -9.13 -12.18
C HIS A 60 -9.90 -8.44 -11.14
N GLY A 61 -10.46 -7.77 -10.13
CA GLY A 61 -9.77 -7.10 -9.04
C GLY A 61 -9.64 -7.94 -7.77
N THR A 62 -8.66 -7.58 -6.95
CA THR A 62 -8.43 -8.16 -5.63
C THR A 62 -8.61 -7.05 -4.60
N ARG A 63 -9.42 -7.29 -3.56
CA ARG A 63 -9.55 -6.38 -2.43
C ARG A 63 -8.59 -6.86 -1.35
N VAL A 64 -7.73 -5.95 -0.89
CA VAL A 64 -6.76 -6.22 0.18
C VAL A 64 -7.07 -5.30 1.34
N THR A 65 -7.28 -5.88 2.52
CA THR A 65 -7.37 -5.17 3.80
C THR A 65 -6.01 -5.21 4.45
N GLY A 66 -5.48 -4.06 4.84
CA GLY A 66 -4.16 -3.99 5.46
C GLY A 66 -3.99 -2.80 6.38
N VAL A 67 -2.93 -2.86 7.17
CA VAL A 67 -2.56 -1.82 8.14
C VAL A 67 -1.19 -1.27 7.81
N GLY A 68 -0.93 -0.01 8.18
CA GLY A 68 0.41 0.57 8.02
C GLY A 68 1.46 -0.31 8.69
N ALA A 69 2.64 -0.43 8.07
CA ALA A 69 3.67 -1.36 8.54
C ALA A 69 4.06 -1.13 10.01
N THR A 70 4.00 0.12 10.46
CA THR A 70 4.26 0.53 11.86
C THR A 70 3.21 0.06 12.85
N GLN A 71 1.99 -0.24 12.41
CA GLN A 71 0.88 -0.68 13.26
C GLN A 71 0.70 -2.20 13.29
N ARG A 72 1.54 -2.94 12.56
CA ARG A 72 1.50 -4.40 12.46
C ARG A 72 1.53 -5.08 13.84
N VAL A 73 2.47 -4.70 14.69
CA VAL A 73 2.67 -5.32 16.03
C VAL A 73 1.40 -5.23 16.90
N VAL A 74 0.61 -4.17 16.72
CA VAL A 74 -0.61 -3.94 17.51
C VAL A 74 -1.81 -4.65 16.89
N LEU A 75 -1.93 -4.64 15.56
CA LEU A 75 -3.15 -5.04 14.87
C LEU A 75 -3.15 -6.49 14.36
N GLU A 76 -1.98 -7.08 14.08
CA GLU A 76 -1.85 -8.47 13.62
C GLU A 76 -2.32 -9.49 14.68
N PRO A 77 -1.97 -9.37 15.98
CA PRO A 77 -2.49 -10.28 17.01
C PRO A 77 -4.02 -10.19 17.15
N THR A 78 -4.57 -8.98 17.08
CA THR A 78 -6.01 -8.74 17.14
C THR A 78 -6.73 -9.32 15.92
N ALA A 79 -6.19 -9.11 14.71
CA ALA A 79 -6.74 -9.67 13.48
C ALA A 79 -6.73 -11.21 13.49
N ASN A 80 -5.63 -11.83 13.95
CA ASN A 80 -5.52 -13.28 14.08
C ASN A 80 -6.51 -13.84 15.11
N ALA A 81 -6.65 -13.18 16.26
CA ALA A 81 -7.64 -13.57 17.27
C ALA A 81 -9.08 -13.50 16.71
N LEU A 82 -9.37 -12.49 15.90
CA LEU A 82 -10.68 -12.34 15.25
C LEU A 82 -10.94 -13.35 14.13
N ASN A 83 -9.90 -13.82 13.44
CA ASN A 83 -10.01 -14.90 12.45
C ASN A 83 -10.28 -16.27 13.09
N ASN A 84 -9.87 -16.46 14.35
CA ASN A 84 -10.17 -17.68 15.11
C ASN A 84 -11.62 -17.70 15.67
N LEU A 85 -12.37 -16.60 15.54
CA LEU A 85 -13.77 -16.57 15.93
C LEU A 85 -14.64 -17.15 14.81
N THR A 86 -15.59 -18.02 15.17
CA THR A 86 -16.62 -18.46 14.23
C THR A 86 -17.46 -17.26 13.77
N PRO A 87 -18.03 -17.26 12.55
CA PRO A 87 -18.82 -16.15 12.03
C PRO A 87 -19.94 -15.68 12.96
N LEU A 88 -20.57 -16.61 13.70
CA LEU A 88 -21.60 -16.34 14.70
C LEU A 88 -21.09 -15.60 15.95
N LYS A 89 -19.81 -15.74 16.29
CA LYS A 89 -19.17 -15.10 17.45
C LYS A 89 -18.53 -13.76 17.10
N ARG A 90 -18.33 -13.47 15.81
CA ARG A 90 -17.78 -12.21 15.32
C ARG A 90 -18.87 -11.14 15.41
N LYS A 91 -18.80 -10.27 16.43
CA LYS A 91 -19.80 -9.20 16.59
C LYS A 91 -19.69 -8.21 15.42
N PRO A 92 -20.82 -7.73 14.84
CA PRO A 92 -20.83 -6.90 13.63
C PRO A 92 -20.22 -5.50 13.80
N TYR A 93 -19.90 -5.09 15.03
CA TYR A 93 -19.25 -3.81 15.38
C TYR A 93 -17.76 -3.97 15.68
N VAL A 94 -17.18 -5.17 15.50
CA VAL A 94 -15.73 -5.32 15.49
C VAL A 94 -15.21 -4.73 14.18
N VAL A 95 -14.55 -3.58 14.34
CA VAL A 95 -14.22 -2.62 13.30
C VAL A 95 -13.35 -3.23 12.20
N GLN A 96 -13.91 -3.30 11.00
CA GLN A 96 -13.14 -3.40 9.75
C GLN A 96 -12.81 -1.97 9.32
N VAL A 97 -11.59 -1.52 9.62
CA VAL A 97 -11.10 -0.23 9.13
C VAL A 97 -10.84 -0.39 7.64
N THR A 98 -11.77 0.09 6.82
CA THR A 98 -11.58 0.21 5.38
C THR A 98 -11.21 1.66 5.12
N VAL A 99 -9.96 1.94 4.72
CA VAL A 99 -9.51 3.30 4.35
C VAL A 99 -9.56 3.48 2.85
#